data_AF-A0A379VXR9-F1
#
_entry.id   AF-A0A379VXR9-F1
#
_cell.length_a   1.000
_cell.length_b   1.000
_cell.length_c   1.000
_cell.angle_alpha   90.00
_cell.angle_beta   90.00
_cell.angle_gamma   90.00
#
_symmetry.space_group_name_H-M   'P 1'
#
loop_
_entity.id
_entity.type
_entity.pdbx_description
1 polymer ?
#
loop_
_entity_poly.entity_id
_entity_poly.type
_entity_poly.pdbx_seq_one_letter_code
_entity_poly.pdbx_strand_id
1 'polypeptide(L)'
;MGYSAIPWYIFSALLFFIPFALMMAEMGSAYRKEEGGIYSWMNNSVGPRYAFIGTFMWFSSYVIWMVSTAAKFGYRFLLLFLAPI
;
A
#
# COMPACT_ATOMS: atom_id res chain seq x y z
N MET A 1 -6.96 -21.05 -2.42
CA MET A 1 -6.49 -20.38 -1.18
C MET A 1 -7.60 -20.55 -0.15
N GLY A 2 -7.49 -21.60 0.67
CA GLY A 2 -8.58 -22.07 1.54
C GLY A 2 -8.56 -21.45 2.94
N TYR A 3 -9.49 -21.92 3.79
CA TYR A 3 -9.70 -21.53 5.20
C TYR A 3 -8.41 -21.45 6.05
N SER A 4 -7.33 -22.12 5.65
CA SER A 4 -5.99 -22.00 6.26
C SER A 4 -5.36 -20.59 6.16
N ALA A 5 -5.88 -19.68 5.34
CA ALA A 5 -5.45 -18.28 5.30
C ALA A 5 -6.05 -17.43 6.44
N ILE A 6 -7.14 -17.88 7.06
CA ILE A 6 -7.86 -17.13 8.12
C ILE A 6 -6.95 -16.81 9.31
N PRO A 7 -6.16 -17.76 9.86
CA PRO A 7 -5.24 -17.45 10.96
C PRO A 7 -4.19 -16.40 10.57
N TRP A 8 -3.71 -16.45 9.33
CA TRP A 8 -2.72 -15.48 8.82
C TRP A 8 -3.31 -14.07 8.67
N TYR A 9 -4.59 -13.94 8.30
CA TYR A 9 -5.27 -12.65 8.27
C TYR A 9 -5.52 -12.08 9.67
N ILE A 10 -5.85 -12.92 10.64
CA ILE A 10 -6.02 -12.47 12.04
C ILE A 10 -4.67 -12.00 12.60
N PHE A 11 -3.61 -12.74 12.32
CA PHE A 11 -2.26 -12.40 12.75
C PHE A 11 -1.77 -11.09 12.13
N SER A 12 -1.99 -10.87 10.82
CA SER A 12 -1.62 -9.63 10.15
C SER A 12 -2.49 -8.45 10.60
N ALA A 13 -3.77 -8.66 10.88
CA ALA A 13 -4.63 -7.62 11.44
C ALA A 13 -4.10 -7.13 12.80
N LEU A 14 -3.74 -8.05 13.70
CA LEU A 14 -3.25 -7.71 15.04
C LEU A 14 -1.86 -7.06 15.01
N LEU A 15 -0.91 -7.65 14.29
CA LEU A 15 0.50 -7.22 14.36
C LEU A 15 0.90 -6.16 13.34
N PHE A 16 0.14 -5.99 12.25
CA PHE A 16 0.46 -5.02 11.22
C PHE A 16 -0.60 -3.92 11.15
N PHE A 17 -1.88 -4.28 11.07
CA PHE A 17 -2.94 -3.28 10.82
C PHE A 17 -3.20 -2.36 12.01
N ILE A 18 -3.32 -2.90 13.23
CA ILE A 18 -3.52 -2.10 14.45
C ILE A 18 -2.36 -1.12 14.72
N PRO A 19 -1.09 -1.57 14.82
CA PRO A 19 0.01 -0.65 15.08
C PRO A 19 0.21 0.35 13.94
N PHE A 20 -0.02 -0.05 12.70
CA PHE A 20 0.03 0.88 11.56
C PHE A 20 -1.04 1.97 11.65
N ALA A 21 -2.28 1.61 12.00
CA ALA A 21 -3.37 2.58 12.19
C ALA A 21 -3.06 3.57 13.32
N LEU A 22 -2.48 3.09 14.43
CA LEU A 22 -2.05 3.96 15.53
C LEU A 22 -0.93 4.91 15.11
N MET A 23 0.09 4.42 14.40
CA MET A 23 1.18 5.25 13.86
C MET A 23 0.65 6.33 12.91
N MET A 24 -0.26 5.96 12.00
CA MET A 24 -0.89 6.91 11.07
C MET A 24 -1.73 7.96 11.82
N ALA A 25 -2.41 7.57 12.91
CA ALA A 25 -3.19 8.48 13.74
C ALA A 25 -2.28 9.46 14.51
N GLU A 26 -1.17 8.99 15.08
CA GLU A 26 -0.20 9.85 15.76
C GLU A 26 0.45 10.84 14.81
N MET A 27 1.00 10.37 13.68
CA MET A 27 1.63 11.25 12.69
C MET A 27 0.61 12.22 12.05
N GLY A 28 -0.60 11.75 11.77
CA GLY A 28 -1.68 12.58 11.25
C GLY A 28 -2.15 13.67 12.23
N SER A 29 -2.11 13.40 13.54
CA SER A 29 -2.46 14.39 14.58
C SER A 29 -1.32 15.38 14.87
N ALA A 30 -0.08 14.91 14.89
CA ALA A 30 1.11 15.71 15.18
C ALA A 30 1.41 16.72 14.06
N TYR A 31 1.18 16.35 12.81
CA TYR A 31 1.48 17.17 11.63
C TYR A 31 0.21 17.77 10.97
N ARG A 32 -0.84 18.07 11.75
CA ARG A 32 -2.12 18.62 11.24
C ARG A 32 -2.03 19.90 10.40
N LYS A 33 -0.94 20.67 10.53
CA LYS A 33 -0.71 21.91 9.80
C LYS A 33 0.11 21.73 8.52
N GLU A 34 0.66 20.54 8.27
CA GLU A 34 1.44 20.27 7.08
C GLU A 34 0.62 19.50 6.04
N GLU A 35 0.48 20.07 4.85
CA GLU A 35 -0.30 19.51 3.75
C GLU A 35 0.44 18.40 2.98
N GLY A 36 1.70 18.11 3.34
CA GLY A 36 2.58 17.18 2.62
C GLY A 36 2.36 15.69 2.92
N GLY A 37 1.37 15.33 3.73
CA GLY A 37 1.02 13.94 4.06
C GLY A 37 2.23 13.12 4.53
N ILE A 38 2.39 11.91 4.00
CA ILE A 38 3.46 10.96 4.40
C ILE A 38 4.87 11.55 4.18
N TYR A 39 5.07 12.34 3.12
CA TYR A 39 6.38 12.95 2.85
C TYR A 39 6.75 13.98 3.92
N SER A 40 5.80 14.83 4.32
CA SER A 40 5.99 15.80 5.41
C SER A 40 6.30 15.10 6.73
N TRP A 41 5.55 14.05 7.06
CA TRP A 41 5.74 13.27 8.29
C TRP A 41 7.13 12.63 8.36
N MET A 42 7.58 12.04 7.25
CA MET A 42 8.90 11.43 7.15
C MET A 42 10.03 12.46 7.13
N ASN A 43 9.82 13.62 6.49
CA ASN A 43 10.82 14.68 6.44
C ASN A 43 11.11 15.23 7.84
N ASN A 44 10.06 15.43 8.64
CA ASN A 44 10.20 15.94 10.00
C ASN A 44 10.69 14.88 11.01
N SER A 45 10.45 13.58 10.77
CA SER A 45 10.83 12.52 11.71
C SER A 45 12.20 11.89 11.41
N VAL A 46 12.56 11.72 10.14
CA VAL A 46 13.74 10.92 9.71
C VAL A 46 14.68 11.72 8.80
N GLY A 47 14.23 12.89 8.33
CA GLY A 47 14.99 13.79 7.46
C GLY A 47 14.69 13.64 5.97
N PRO A 48 15.10 14.63 5.15
CA PRO A 48 14.66 14.79 3.76
C PRO A 48 15.11 13.67 2.82
N ARG A 49 16.29 13.07 3.06
CA ARG A 49 16.84 12.00 2.20
C ARG A 49 15.97 10.74 2.26
N TYR A 50 15.57 10.34 3.47
CA TYR A 50 14.76 9.15 3.67
C TYR A 50 13.30 9.38 3.30
N ALA A 51 12.77 10.59 3.51
CA ALA A 51 11.44 10.97 3.04
C ALA A 51 11.31 10.84 1.51
N PHE A 52 12.30 11.33 0.76
CA PHE A 52 12.31 11.21 -0.70
C PHE A 52 12.37 9.76 -1.17
N ILE A 53 13.28 8.96 -0.60
CA ILE A 53 13.41 7.53 -0.95
C ILE A 53 12.11 6.78 -0.62
N GLY A 54 11.52 7.03 0.54
CA GLY A 54 10.26 6.39 0.97
C GLY A 54 9.09 6.71 0.04
N THR A 55 8.90 7.99 -0.31
CA THR A 55 7.84 8.40 -1.25
C THR A 55 8.09 7.85 -2.65
N PHE A 56 9.34 7.83 -3.12
CA PHE A 56 9.68 7.26 -4.42
C PHE A 56 9.46 5.74 -4.49
N MET A 57 9.81 5.00 -3.42
CA MET A 57 9.53 3.57 -3.32
C MET A 57 8.02 3.30 -3.32
N TRP A 58 7.24 4.10 -2.59
CA TRP A 58 5.78 3.99 -2.58
C TRP A 58 5.19 4.21 -3.98
N PHE A 59 5.65 5.24 -4.69
CA PHE A 59 5.22 5.53 -6.06
C PHE A 59 5.60 4.40 -7.03
N SER A 60 6.82 3.87 -6.94
CA SER A 60 7.28 2.76 -7.79
C SER A 60 6.44 1.49 -7.58
N SER A 61 6.13 1.16 -6.32
CA SER A 61 5.24 0.05 -5.98
C SER A 61 3.85 0.23 -6.58
N TYR A 62 3.31 1.45 -6.55
CA TYR A 62 2.01 1.77 -7.17
C TYR A 62 2.01 1.56 -8.68
N VAL A 63 3.07 1.97 -9.37
CA VAL A 63 3.24 1.75 -10.82
C VAL A 63 3.27 0.25 -11.14
N ILE A 64 4.05 -0.53 -10.39
CA ILE A 64 4.12 -2.00 -10.56
C ILE A 64 2.75 -2.64 -10.34
N TRP A 65 2.01 -2.18 -9.33
CA TRP A 65 0.67 -2.68 -9.05
C TRP A 65 -0.33 -2.33 -10.17
N MET A 66 -0.26 -1.11 -10.72
CA MET A 66 -1.07 -0.69 -11.86
C MET A 66 -0.80 -1.56 -13.10
N VAL A 67 0.47 -1.77 -13.45
CA VAL A 67 0.86 -2.63 -14.58
C VAL A 67 0.40 -4.07 -14.35
N SER A 68 0.57 -4.60 -13.14
CA SER A 68 0.11 -5.94 -12.77
C SER A 68 -1.40 -6.09 -12.89
N THR A 69 -2.16 -5.06 -12.52
CA THR A 69 -3.62 -5.06 -12.59
C THR A 69 -4.12 -4.90 -14.03
N ALA A 70 -3.47 -4.07 -14.84
CA ALA A 70 -3.78 -3.92 -16.26
C ALA A 70 -3.49 -5.21 -17.05
N ALA A 71 -2.37 -5.88 -16.77
CA ALA A 71 -2.07 -7.19 -17.33
C ALA A 71 -3.14 -8.22 -16.93
N LYS A 72 -3.65 -8.11 -15.69
CA LYS A 72 -4.74 -8.98 -15.22
C LYS A 72 -6.04 -8.81 -15.99
N PHE A 73 -6.36 -7.56 -16.31
CA PHE A 73 -7.52 -7.24 -17.12
C PHE A 73 -7.37 -7.78 -18.55
N GLY A 74 -6.19 -7.60 -19.16
CA GLY A 74 -5.92 -8.07 -20.52
C GLY A 74 -6.06 -9.58 -20.71
N TYR A 75 -5.48 -10.40 -19.82
CA TYR A 75 -5.66 -11.85 -19.93
C TYR A 75 -7.12 -12.26 -19.69
N ARG A 76 -7.83 -11.57 -18.78
CA ARG A 76 -9.20 -11.94 -18.42
C ARG A 76 -10.18 -11.58 -19.54
N PHE A 77 -9.89 -10.48 -20.25
CA PHE A 77 -10.61 -10.08 -21.45
C PHE A 77 -10.33 -11.05 -22.62
N LEU A 78 -9.07 -11.43 -22.86
CA LEU A 78 -8.72 -12.39 -23.91
C LEU A 78 -9.38 -13.76 -23.69
N LEU A 79 -9.40 -14.24 -22.43
CA LEU A 79 -10.05 -15.49 -22.06
C LEU A 79 -11.58 -15.46 -22.24
N LEU A 80 -12.22 -14.29 -22.14
CA LEU A 80 -13.65 -14.14 -22.43
C LEU A 80 -13.99 -14.33 -23.92
N PHE A 81 -13.05 -14.06 -24.83
CA PHE A 81 -13.25 -14.23 -26.28
C PHE A 81 -12.72 -15.57 -26.79
N LEU A 82 -11.71 -16.14 -26.14
CA LEU A 82 -11.12 -17.44 -26.50
C LEU A 82 -11.78 -18.63 -25.81
N ALA A 83 -12.65 -18.44 -24.81
CA ALA A 83 -13.47 -19.52 -24.26
C ALA A 83 -14.61 -19.83 -25.25
N PRO A 84 -14.61 -21.00 -25.93
CA PRO A 84 -15.79 -21.45 -26.64
C PRO A 84 -16.73 -22.06 -25.59
N ILE A 85 -17.88 -21.41 -25.38
CA ILE A 85 -18.98 -21.85 -24.49
C ILE A 85 -18.74 -21.54 -23.00
#